data_AF-A0A7H9AS63-F1
#
_entry.id   AF-A0A7H9AS63-F1
#
_cell.length_a   1.000
_cell.length_b   1.000
_cell.length_c   1.000
_cell.angle_alpha   90.00
_cell.angle_beta   90.00
_cell.angle_gamma   90.00
#
_symmetry.space_group_name_H-M   'P 1'
#
loop_
_entity.id
_entity.type
_entity.pdbx_description
1 polymer ?
#
loop_
_entity_poly.entity_id
_entity_poly.type
_entity_poly.pdbx_seq_one_letter_code
_entity_poly.pdbx_strand_id
1 'polypeptide(L)'
;MTYSTIEEISDLRLNVFIHHCIHGNGKMIIRVNKNWAKVDSGKYSICKNGTVMQIHKNIYQMSCILKGLIEKYGRFEYHGYSYHSPNNNIWIKERK
;
A
#
# COMPACT_ATOMS: atom_id res chain seq x y z
N MET A 1 14.23 -11.21 16.52
CA MET A 1 13.36 -10.21 17.19
C MET A 1 12.86 -9.25 16.13
N THR A 2 11.56 -9.24 15.84
CA THR A 2 10.92 -8.26 14.97
C THR A 2 10.71 -6.99 15.79
N TYR A 3 11.37 -5.90 15.41
CA TYR A 3 11.15 -4.61 16.06
C TYR A 3 9.94 -3.95 15.42
N SER A 4 8.88 -3.75 16.20
CA SER A 4 7.70 -2.96 15.83
C SER A 4 7.86 -1.55 16.39
N THR A 5 7.72 -0.54 15.54
CA THR A 5 7.73 0.87 15.94
C THR A 5 6.36 1.47 15.67
N ILE A 6 5.81 2.21 16.64
CA ILE A 6 4.60 3.00 16.42
C ILE A 6 5.01 4.25 15.65
N GLU A 7 4.35 4.52 14.53
CA GLU A 7 4.60 5.67 13.68
C GLU A 7 3.27 6.36 13.36
N GLU A 8 3.18 7.66 13.61
CA GLU A 8 2.06 8.43 13.11
C GLU A 8 2.26 8.70 11.62
N ILE A 9 1.28 8.32 10.80
CA ILE A 9 1.28 8.58 9.37
C ILE A 9 0.11 9.49 9.08
N SER A 10 0.41 10.76 8.85
CA SER A 10 -0.56 11.73 8.37
C SER A 10 -1.01 11.39 6.95
N ASP A 11 -2.19 11.87 6.58
CA ASP A 11 -2.73 11.75 5.21
C ASP A 11 -1.75 12.26 4.15
N LEU A 12 -1.06 13.37 4.43
CA LEU A 12 -0.05 13.92 3.54
C LEU A 12 1.08 12.92 3.30
N ARG A 13 1.58 12.29 4.36
CA ARG A 13 2.66 11.31 4.28
C ARG A 13 2.23 10.05 3.54
N LEU A 14 0.99 9.59 3.77
CA LEU A 14 0.42 8.48 3.03
C LEU A 14 0.34 8.79 1.53
N ASN A 15 -0.14 9.99 1.17
CA ASN A 15 -0.18 10.43 -0.23
C ASN A 15 1.23 10.46 -0.85
N VAL A 16 2.25 10.88 -0.11
CA VAL A 16 3.65 10.84 -0.59
C VAL A 16 4.08 9.41 -0.92
N PHE A 17 3.80 8.43 -0.05
CA PHE A 17 4.14 7.02 -0.33
C PHE A 17 3.44 6.49 -1.58
N ILE A 18 2.16 6.81 -1.74
CA ILE A 18 1.35 6.44 -2.90
C ILE A 18 1.96 7.04 -4.18
N HIS A 19 2.22 8.35 -4.18
CA HIS A 19 2.83 9.04 -5.32
C HIS A 19 4.20 8.47 -5.67
N HIS A 20 5.05 8.18 -4.67
CA HIS A 20 6.37 7.59 -4.89
C HIS A 20 6.27 6.26 -5.67
N CYS A 21 5.32 5.41 -5.33
CA CYS A 21 5.10 4.14 -6.04
C CYS A 21 4.56 4.33 -7.45
N ILE A 22 3.60 5.26 -7.62
CA ILE A 22 2.98 5.55 -8.92
C ILE A 22 3.98 6.15 -9.90
N HIS A 23 4.92 6.97 -9.42
CA HIS A 23 5.92 7.63 -10.26
C HIS A 23 7.18 6.78 -10.50
N GLY A 24 7.19 5.51 -10.14
CA GLY A 24 8.30 4.61 -10.49
C GLY A 24 9.28 4.29 -9.35
N ASN A 25 9.23 5.05 -8.26
CA ASN A 25 10.30 5.10 -7.26
C ASN A 25 10.09 4.15 -6.08
N GLY A 26 8.92 3.53 -6.00
CA GLY A 26 8.56 2.66 -4.89
C GLY A 26 7.70 1.48 -5.29
N LYS A 27 7.50 0.61 -4.30
CA LYS A 27 6.63 -0.55 -4.38
C LYS A 27 5.69 -0.54 -3.19
N MET A 28 4.40 -0.60 -3.49
CA MET A 28 3.33 -0.70 -2.50
C MET A 28 2.50 -1.94 -2.76
N ILE A 29 2.24 -2.71 -1.71
CA ILE A 29 1.37 -3.90 -1.78
C ILE A 29 0.31 -3.80 -0.69
N ILE A 30 -0.94 -4.05 -1.05
CA ILE A 30 -2.06 -4.16 -0.12
C ILE A 30 -2.55 -5.60 -0.20
N ARG A 31 -2.46 -6.34 0.90
CA ARG A 31 -2.83 -7.76 0.97
C ARG A 31 -4.10 -7.97 1.78
N VAL A 32 -5.00 -8.79 1.26
CA VAL A 32 -6.20 -9.23 1.95
C VAL A 32 -6.39 -10.72 1.68
N ASN A 33 -6.16 -11.55 2.69
CA ASN A 33 -6.18 -13.01 2.57
C ASN A 33 -5.25 -13.47 1.43
N LYS A 34 -5.78 -14.19 0.44
CA LYS A 34 -5.05 -14.66 -0.74
C LYS A 34 -4.96 -13.62 -1.87
N ASN A 35 -5.62 -12.48 -1.74
CA ASN A 35 -5.69 -11.43 -2.76
C ASN A 35 -4.70 -10.31 -2.45
N TRP A 36 -4.22 -9.65 -3.49
CA TRP A 36 -3.40 -8.45 -3.33
C TRP A 36 -3.61 -7.45 -4.46
N ALA A 37 -3.42 -6.18 -4.14
CA ALA A 37 -3.22 -5.12 -5.10
C ALA A 37 -1.78 -4.59 -4.94
N LYS A 38 -1.11 -4.32 -6.05
CA LYS A 38 0.29 -3.88 -6.07
C LYS A 38 0.47 -2.74 -7.04
N VAL A 39 1.18 -1.71 -6.62
CA VAL A 39 1.85 -0.77 -7.54
C VAL A 39 3.34 -0.97 -7.40
N ASP A 40 3.99 -1.26 -8.52
CA ASP A 40 5.41 -1.55 -8.59
C ASP A 40 5.99 -0.75 -9.76
N SER A 41 6.77 0.26 -9.44
CA SER A 41 7.33 1.21 -10.42
C SER A 41 6.30 1.72 -11.45
N GLY A 42 5.19 2.26 -10.97
CA GLY A 42 4.12 2.82 -11.79
C GLY A 42 3.20 1.82 -12.49
N LYS A 43 3.43 0.50 -12.32
CA LYS A 43 2.56 -0.54 -12.88
C LYS A 43 1.60 -1.05 -11.82
N TYR A 44 0.30 -0.91 -12.09
CA TYR A 44 -0.75 -1.48 -11.24
C TYR A 44 -1.04 -2.93 -11.63
N SER A 45 -1.09 -3.80 -10.63
CA SER A 45 -1.41 -5.22 -10.79
C SER A 45 -2.24 -5.70 -9.61
N ILE A 46 -3.11 -6.68 -9.87
CA ILE A 46 -3.91 -7.33 -8.85
C ILE A 46 -3.73 -8.84 -8.93
N CYS A 47 -3.84 -9.52 -7.80
CA CYS A 47 -4.08 -10.96 -7.75
C CYS A 47 -5.42 -11.21 -7.09
N LYS A 48 -6.29 -11.93 -7.80
CA LYS A 48 -7.59 -12.37 -7.33
C LYS A 48 -7.65 -13.89 -7.44
N ASN A 49 -7.78 -14.56 -6.30
CA ASN A 49 -7.87 -16.02 -6.21
C ASN A 49 -6.75 -16.75 -6.97
N GLY A 50 -5.51 -16.25 -6.86
CA GLY A 50 -4.34 -16.82 -7.54
C GLY A 50 -4.13 -16.35 -8.98
N THR A 51 -5.12 -15.68 -9.60
CA THR A 51 -4.97 -15.12 -10.94
C THR A 51 -4.40 -13.72 -10.87
N VAL A 52 -3.24 -13.50 -11.49
CA VAL A 52 -2.57 -12.20 -11.56
C VAL A 52 -2.98 -11.48 -12.84
N MET A 53 -3.38 -10.22 -12.71
CA MET A 53 -3.73 -9.34 -13.82
C MET A 53 -2.99 -8.01 -13.68
N GLN A 54 -2.33 -7.59 -14.75
CA GLN A 54 -1.80 -6.22 -14.85
C GLN A 54 -2.87 -5.35 -15.50
N ILE A 55 -3.24 -4.25 -14.84
CA ILE A 55 -4.32 -3.38 -15.30
C ILE A 55 -3.73 -2.00 -15.56
N HIS A 56 -3.91 -1.49 -16.77
CA HIS A 56 -3.52 -0.13 -17.08
C HIS A 56 -4.46 0.86 -16.36
N LYS A 57 -3.87 1.78 -15.61
CA LYS A 57 -4.55 2.85 -14.88
C LYS A 57 -3.71 4.11 -15.00
N ASN A 58 -4.36 5.27 -15.08
CA ASN A 58 -3.65 6.54 -15.00
C ASN A 58 -3.24 6.85 -13.54
N ILE A 59 -2.39 7.86 -13.37
CA ILE A 59 -1.84 8.28 -12.07
C ILE A 59 -2.94 8.56 -11.04
N TYR A 60 -3.94 9.34 -11.44
CA TYR A 60 -5.05 9.71 -10.56
C TYR A 60 -5.85 8.47 -10.12
N GLN A 61 -6.20 7.59 -11.05
CA GLN A 61 -6.92 6.35 -10.76
C GLN A 61 -6.14 5.44 -9.81
N MET A 62 -4.83 5.29 -10.02
CA MET A 62 -3.99 4.50 -9.11
C MET A 62 -3.97 5.10 -7.71
N SER A 63 -3.86 6.42 -7.59
CA SER A 63 -3.86 7.12 -6.30
C SER A 63 -5.16 6.91 -5.54
N CYS A 64 -6.31 7.14 -6.19
CA CYS A 64 -7.62 6.91 -5.59
C CYS A 64 -7.84 5.46 -5.18
N ILE A 65 -7.46 4.50 -6.03
CA ILE A 65 -7.59 3.07 -5.73
C ILE A 65 -6.73 2.69 -4.53
N LEU A 66 -5.45 3.07 -4.52
CA LEU A 66 -4.56 2.75 -3.41
C LEU A 66 -5.05 3.35 -2.10
N LYS A 67 -5.40 4.65 -2.11
CA LYS A 67 -5.92 5.33 -0.92
C LYS A 67 -7.17 4.64 -0.38
N GLY A 68 -8.17 4.39 -1.24
CA GLY A 68 -9.40 3.73 -0.82
C GLY A 68 -9.20 2.30 -0.31
N LEU A 69 -8.24 1.54 -0.86
CA LEU A 69 -7.90 0.22 -0.35
C LEU A 69 -7.19 0.28 1.01
N ILE A 70 -6.33 1.28 1.22
CA ILE A 70 -5.62 1.48 2.50
C ILE A 70 -6.61 1.89 3.58
N GLU A 71 -7.50 2.84 3.30
CA GLU A 71 -8.56 3.26 4.22
C GLU A 71 -9.51 2.10 4.56
N LYS A 72 -9.90 1.30 3.56
CA LYS A 72 -10.81 0.18 3.76
C LYS A 72 -10.22 -0.95 4.61
N TYR A 73 -8.94 -1.27 4.41
CA TYR A 73 -8.32 -2.45 5.03
C TYR A 73 -7.36 -2.13 6.17
N GLY A 74 -7.01 -0.86 6.39
CA GLY A 74 -6.12 -0.41 7.44
C GLY A 74 -4.73 -1.02 7.37
N ARG A 75 -4.25 -1.43 6.18
CA ARG A 75 -2.95 -2.10 6.03
C ARG A 75 -2.33 -1.92 4.66
N PHE A 76 -1.01 -1.81 4.62
CA PHE A 76 -0.21 -1.84 3.40
C PHE A 76 1.24 -2.22 3.67
N GLU A 77 1.97 -2.56 2.62
CA GLU A 77 3.41 -2.80 2.65
C GLU A 77 4.09 -1.74 1.77
N TYR A 78 5.17 -1.16 2.27
CA TYR A 78 5.95 -0.16 1.55
C TYR A 78 7.44 -0.29 1.93
N HIS A 79 8.32 -0.44 0.94
CA HIS A 79 9.78 -0.56 1.11
C HIS A 79 10.23 -1.59 2.18
N GLY A 80 9.63 -2.78 2.19
CA GLY A 80 10.01 -3.84 3.13
C GLY A 80 9.50 -3.64 4.56
N TYR A 81 8.61 -2.68 4.78
CA TYR A 81 7.88 -2.52 6.02
C TYR A 81 6.40 -2.84 5.82
N SER A 82 5.78 -3.49 6.80
CA SER A 82 4.33 -3.59 6.93
C SER A 82 3.82 -2.48 7.83
N TYR A 83 2.73 -1.87 7.39
CA TYR A 83 2.00 -0.84 8.09
C TYR A 83 0.61 -1.36 8.35
N HIS A 84 0.16 -1.32 9.61
CA HIS A 84 -1.23 -1.62 9.95
C HIS A 84 -1.76 -0.60 10.95
N SER A 85 -3.02 -0.20 10.79
CA SER A 85 -3.65 0.83 11.60
C SER A 85 -4.66 0.17 12.54
N PRO A 86 -4.40 0.10 13.87
CA PRO A 86 -5.39 -0.39 14.82
C PRO A 86 -6.56 0.59 14.99
N ASN A 87 -6.30 1.89 14.81
CA ASN A 87 -7.26 2.99 14.85
C ASN A 87 -6.87 4.04 13.81
N ASN A 88 -7.85 4.62 13.10
CA ASN A 88 -7.64 5.65 12.08
C ASN A 88 -6.58 6.68 12.53
N ASN A 89 -5.51 6.83 11.73
CA ASN A 89 -4.36 7.74 11.87
C ASN A 89 -3.15 7.25 12.69
N ILE A 90 -3.30 6.22 13.54
CA ILE A 90 -2.14 5.60 14.21
C ILE A 90 -1.72 4.39 13.39
N TRP A 91 -0.46 4.32 12.99
CA TRP A 91 0.08 3.20 12.21
C TRP A 91 1.18 2.50 12.99
N ILE A 92 1.10 1.17 13.03
CA ILE A 92 2.17 0.33 13.54
C ILE A 92 3.00 -0.10 12.35
N LYS A 93 4.30 0.24 12.39
CA LYS A 93 5.29 -0.12 11.40
C LYS A 93 6.11 -1.29 11.90
N GLU A 94 6.19 -2.33 11.09
CA GLU A 94 6.95 -3.54 11.38
C GLU A 94 7.88 -3.84 10.23
N ARG A 95 9.10 -4.28 10.55
CA ARG A 95 10.04 -4.73 9.52
C ARG A 95 9.64 -6.12 9.04
N LYS A 96 9.52 -6.27 7.72
CA LYS A 96 9.32 -7.57 7.06
C LYS A 96 10.62 -8.28 6.75
#